data_AF-A0A534BP84-F1
#
_entry.id   AF-A0A534BP84-F1
#
_cell.length_a   1.000
_cell.length_b   1.000
_cell.length_c   1.000
_cell.angle_alpha   90.00
_cell.angle_beta   90.00
_cell.angle_gamma   90.00
#
_symmetry.space_group_name_H-M   'P 1'
#
loop_
_entity.id
_entity.type
_entity.pdbx_description
1 polymer ?
#
loop_
_entity_poly.entity_id
_entity_poly.type
_entity_poly.pdbx_seq_one_letter_code
_entity_poly.pdbx_strand_id
1 'polypeptide(L)'
;MVVAFNHELDASLVNDTTVHLEHLIGEAAEPAGPFGAELAEGNPRVLLITPRRALAAGRYRLTLRGNGGGALADVDARVLGDDYTREFTVDTTP
;
A
#
# COMPACT_ATOMS: atom_id res chain seq x y z
N MET A 1 4.24 6.35 4.39
CA MET A 1 3.13 5.73 5.17
C MET A 1 3.59 4.38 5.68
N VAL A 2 2.98 3.88 6.76
CA VAL A 2 3.35 2.61 7.40
C VAL A 2 2.10 1.74 7.52
N VAL A 3 2.19 0.47 7.10
CA VAL A 3 1.16 -0.55 7.32
C VAL A 3 1.77 -1.67 8.15
N ALA A 4 1.12 -2.03 9.25
CA ALA A 4 1.54 -3.11 10.12
C ALA A 4 0.64 -4.34 9.92
N PHE A 5 1.26 -5.50 9.84
CA PHE A 5 0.63 -6.81 9.70
C PHE A 5 0.79 -7.61 11.00
N ASN A 6 -0.15 -8.51 11.26
CA ASN A 6 -0.08 -9.40 12.43
C ASN A 6 0.99 -10.50 12.25
N HIS A 7 1.31 -10.82 11.00
CA HIS A 7 2.26 -11.86 10.59
C HIS A 7 3.34 -11.27 9.68
N GLU A 8 4.44 -12.00 9.52
CA GLU A 8 5.55 -11.61 8.65
C GLU A 8 5.15 -11.79 7.20
N LEU A 9 5.26 -10.72 6.41
CA LEU A 9 4.84 -10.72 5.01
C LEU A 9 5.90 -11.36 4.12
N ASP A 10 5.49 -12.08 3.08
CA ASP A 10 6.40 -12.50 2.01
C ASP A 10 6.79 -11.27 1.16
N ALA A 11 8.06 -10.86 1.27
CA ALA A 11 8.60 -9.70 0.56
C ALA A 11 8.50 -9.82 -0.97
N SER A 12 8.50 -11.04 -1.53
CA SER A 12 8.43 -11.26 -2.97
C SER A 12 7.06 -10.88 -3.56
N LEU A 13 6.02 -10.85 -2.73
CA LEU A 13 4.66 -10.49 -3.11
C LEU A 13 4.42 -8.97 -3.07
N VAL A 14 5.35 -8.19 -2.53
CA VAL A 14 5.24 -6.72 -2.49
C VAL A 14 5.68 -6.15 -3.85
N ASN A 15 4.71 -5.75 -4.67
CA ASN A 15 4.96 -5.16 -6.00
C ASN A 15 3.78 -4.26 -6.43
N ASP A 16 3.86 -3.76 -7.66
CA ASP A 16 2.87 -2.85 -8.26
C ASP A 16 1.52 -3.50 -8.59
N THR A 17 1.40 -4.83 -8.50
CA THR A 17 0.14 -5.55 -8.66
C THR A 17 -0.58 -5.79 -7.33
N THR A 18 0.13 -5.66 -6.21
CA THR A 18 -0.40 -5.95 -4.86
C THR A 18 -0.54 -4.73 -3.97
N VAL A 19 0.21 -3.67 -4.25
CA VAL A 19 0.12 -2.39 -3.54
C VAL A 19 -0.26 -1.32 -4.55
N HIS A 20 -1.41 -0.70 -4.35
CA HIS A 20 -1.93 0.36 -5.22
C HIS A 20 -2.13 1.64 -4.43
N LEU A 21 -1.68 2.76 -4.99
CA LEU A 21 -1.88 4.07 -4.41
C LEU A 21 -2.50 5.00 -5.47
N GLU A 22 -3.70 5.48 -5.17
CA GLU A 22 -4.51 6.29 -6.08
C GLU A 22 -4.77 7.67 -5.47
N HIS A 23 -4.75 8.71 -6.31
CA HIS A 23 -5.26 10.04 -6.03
C HIS A 23 -6.72 10.11 -6.50
N LEU A 24 -7.61 10.45 -5.58
CA LEU A 24 -9.04 10.62 -5.85
C LEU A 24 -9.30 12.07 -6.28
N ILE A 25 -9.53 12.27 -7.59
CA ILE A 25 -9.78 13.57 -8.21
C ILE A 25 -11.23 13.61 -8.68
N GLY A 26 -12.11 14.22 -7.88
CA GLY A 26 -13.54 14.19 -8.13
C GLY A 26 -14.11 12.78 -7.96
N GLU A 27 -14.73 12.24 -9.00
CA GLU A 27 -15.21 10.85 -9.04
C GLU A 27 -14.20 9.86 -9.66
N ALA A 28 -13.06 10.37 -10.15
CA ALA A 28 -12.02 9.55 -10.76
C ALA A 28 -10.95 9.12 -9.74
N ALA A 29 -10.37 7.94 -9.96
CA ALA A 29 -9.18 7.46 -9.27
C ALA A 29 -8.04 7.39 -10.30
N GLU A 30 -7.00 8.19 -10.06
CA GLU A 30 -5.80 8.23 -10.90
C GLU A 30 -4.61 7.68 -10.10
N PRO A 31 -3.60 7.05 -10.72
CA PRO A 31 -2.40 6.67 -9.99
C PRO A 31 -1.75 7.87 -9.29
N ALA A 32 -1.40 7.74 -8.02
CA ALA A 32 -0.79 8.82 -7.22
C ALA A 32 0.63 9.21 -7.67
N GLY A 33 1.17 8.54 -8.69
CA GLY A 33 2.54 8.66 -9.16
C GLY A 33 3.44 7.55 -8.61
N PRO A 34 4.75 7.58 -8.93
CA PRO A 34 5.66 6.53 -8.53
C PRO A 34 5.92 6.55 -7.02
N PHE A 35 5.86 5.37 -6.40
CA PHE A 35 6.21 5.14 -5.00
C PHE A 35 7.10 3.88 -4.89
N GLY A 36 7.81 3.76 -3.77
CA GLY A 36 8.44 2.52 -3.34
C GLY A 36 7.57 1.83 -2.29
N ALA A 37 7.57 0.51 -2.30
CA ALA A 37 6.94 -0.32 -1.29
C ALA A 37 7.96 -1.39 -0.88
N GLU A 38 8.35 -1.41 0.39
CA GLU A 38 9.35 -2.34 0.91
C GLU A 38 9.05 -2.70 2.37
N LEU A 39 9.46 -3.89 2.81
CA LEU A 39 9.37 -4.24 4.21
C LEU A 39 10.42 -3.46 5.02
N ALA A 40 10.06 -3.05 6.22
CA ALA A 40 10.97 -2.35 7.11
C ALA A 40 12.16 -3.27 7.48
N GLU A 41 13.37 -2.71 7.44
CA GLU A 41 14.58 -3.43 7.81
C GLU A 41 14.47 -3.92 9.27
N GLY A 42 14.71 -5.21 9.49
CA GLY A 42 14.60 -5.85 10.80
C GLY A 42 13.17 -6.09 11.30
N ASN A 43 12.13 -5.72 10.52
CA ASN A 43 10.73 -5.99 10.87
C ASN A 43 9.86 -6.32 9.64
N PRO A 44 9.79 -7.59 9.21
CA PRO A 44 9.01 -8.01 8.04
C PRO A 44 7.49 -7.95 8.24
N ARG A 45 7.01 -7.49 9.40
CA ARG A 45 5.58 -7.23 9.66
C ARG A 45 5.17 -5.82 9.30
N VAL A 46 6.10 -4.99 8.84
CA VAL A 46 5.86 -3.58 8.56
C VAL A 46 6.18 -3.32 7.10
N LEU A 47 5.19 -2.83 6.35
CA LEU A 47 5.36 -2.33 4.99
C LEU A 47 5.49 -0.81 5.01
N LEU A 48 6.60 -0.33 4.46
CA LEU A 48 6.87 1.08 4.23
C LEU A 48 6.46 1.43 2.81
N ILE A 49 5.58 2.43 2.67
CA ILE A 49 5.14 2.95 1.38
C ILE A 49 5.59 4.40 1.28
N THR A 50 6.50 4.67 0.35
CA THR A 50 7.20 5.95 0.23
C THR A 50 6.99 6.52 -1.17
N PRO A 51 6.15 7.55 -1.34
CA PRO A 51 6.05 8.31 -2.58
C PRO A 51 7.42 8.84 -3.02
N ARG A 52 7.79 8.72 -4.30
CA ARG A 52 9.08 9.22 -4.81
C ARG A 52 9.10 10.73 -4.98
N ARG A 53 7.94 11.38 -4.88
CA ARG A 53 7.75 12.83 -4.87
C ARG A 53 6.73 13.16 -3.79
N ALA A 54 6.80 14.38 -3.26
CA ALA A 54 5.78 14.87 -2.34
C ALA A 54 4.39 14.74 -2.98
N LEU A 55 3.45 14.18 -2.23
CA LEU A 55 2.06 14.10 -2.65
C LEU A 55 1.46 15.51 -2.63
N ALA A 56 0.62 15.80 -3.62
CA ALA A 56 -0.15 17.04 -3.65
C ALA A 56 -1.22 17.02 -2.56
N ALA A 57 -1.75 18.20 -2.20
CA ALA A 57 -2.92 18.26 -1.35
C ALA A 57 -4.11 17.55 -2.03
N GLY A 58 -4.82 16.69 -1.29
CA GLY A 58 -5.92 15.92 -1.87
C GLY A 58 -6.26 14.65 -1.09
N ARG A 59 -7.23 13.89 -1.61
CA ARG A 59 -7.68 12.62 -1.02
C ARG A 59 -7.04 11.46 -1.78
N TYR A 60 -6.50 10.50 -1.07
CA TYR A 60 -5.82 9.33 -1.61
C TYR A 60 -6.47 8.05 -1.12
N ARG A 61 -6.30 6.98 -1.90
CA ARG A 61 -6.72 5.61 -1.55
C ARG A 61 -5.53 4.68 -1.68
N LEU A 62 -5.20 4.00 -0.59
CA LEU A 62 -4.33 2.83 -0.59
C LEU A 62 -5.20 1.58 -0.73
N THR A 63 -4.84 0.69 -1.66
CA THR A 63 -5.41 -0.65 -1.75
C THR A 63 -4.29 -1.68 -1.67
N LEU A 64 -4.45 -2.64 -0.77
CA LEU A 64 -3.58 -3.81 -0.63
C LEU A 64 -4.36 -5.04 -1.05
N ARG A 65 -3.83 -5.74 -2.05
CA ARG A 65 -4.49 -6.93 -2.60
C ARG A 65 -4.44 -8.07 -1.60
N GLY A 66 -5.59 -8.47 -1.09
CA GLY A 66 -5.73 -9.50 -0.06
C GLY A 66 -6.25 -10.83 -0.58
N ASN A 67 -6.68 -10.90 -1.84
CA ASN A 67 -7.20 -12.12 -2.44
C ASN A 67 -6.85 -12.31 -3.94
N GLY A 68 -7.12 -13.53 -4.42
CA GLY A 68 -6.82 -13.96 -5.79
C GLY A 68 -5.36 -14.37 -6.01
N GLY A 69 -5.03 -14.68 -7.26
CA GLY A 69 -3.67 -15.06 -7.66
C GLY A 69 -2.69 -13.92 -7.45
N GLY A 70 -1.61 -14.18 -6.71
CA GLY A 70 -0.58 -13.19 -6.40
C GLY A 70 -0.97 -12.17 -5.33
N ALA A 71 -1.99 -12.44 -4.50
CA ALA A 71 -2.32 -11.60 -3.35
C ALA A 71 -1.17 -11.49 -2.34
N LEU A 72 -1.20 -10.45 -1.52
CA LEU A 72 -0.33 -10.39 -0.34
C LEU A 72 -0.64 -11.56 0.61
N ALA A 73 0.41 -12.25 1.01
CA ALA A 73 0.37 -13.34 1.95
C ALA A 73 1.54 -13.25 2.92
N ASP A 74 1.37 -13.90 4.07
CA ASP A 74 2.49 -14.14 4.99
C ASP A 74 3.42 -15.25 4.48
N VAL A 75 4.54 -15.43 5.19
CA VAL A 75 5.55 -16.47 4.92
C VAL A 75 5.00 -17.91 4.98
N ASP A 76 3.82 -18.10 5.58
CA ASP A 76 3.11 -19.38 5.65
C ASP A 76 2.02 -19.50 4.55
N ALA A 77 2.08 -18.63 3.53
CA ALA A 77 1.15 -18.54 2.41
C ALA A 77 -0.31 -18.22 2.81
N ARG A 78 -0.52 -17.59 3.97
CA ARG A 78 -1.84 -17.12 4.40
C ARG A 78 -2.10 -15.72 3.84
N VAL A 79 -3.07 -15.63 2.95
CA VAL A 79 -3.54 -14.36 2.38
C VAL A 79 -4.35 -13.55 3.39
N LEU A 80 -4.52 -12.24 3.12
CA LEU A 80 -5.34 -11.35 3.97
C LEU A 80 -6.83 -11.73 3.95
N GLY A 81 -7.32 -12.33 2.86
CA GLY A 81 -8.69 -12.79 2.68
C GLY A 81 -9.54 -11.81 1.86
N ASP A 82 -9.54 -10.54 2.22
CA ASP A 82 -10.18 -9.45 1.49
C ASP A 82 -9.17 -8.34 1.17
N ASP A 83 -9.41 -7.60 0.09
CA ASP A 83 -8.61 -6.42 -0.22
C ASP A 83 -8.75 -5.39 0.90
N TYR A 84 -7.61 -4.91 1.38
CA TYR A 84 -7.59 -3.85 2.38
C TYR A 84 -7.54 -2.50 1.68
N THR A 85 -8.58 -1.70 1.86
CA THR A 85 -8.63 -0.33 1.33
C THR A 85 -8.63 0.69 2.46
N ARG A 86 -7.75 1.68 2.36
CA ARG A 86 -7.69 2.81 3.29
C ARG A 86 -7.61 4.12 2.54
N GLU A 87 -8.53 5.01 2.83
CA GLU A 87 -8.48 6.38 2.32
C GLU A 87 -7.91 7.34 3.36
N PHE A 88 -7.20 8.36 2.87
CA PHE A 88 -6.60 9.39 3.69
C PHE A 88 -6.50 10.72 2.92
N THR A 89 -6.43 11.83 3.64
CA THR A 89 -6.20 13.16 3.06
C THR A 89 -4.76 13.58 3.30
N VAL A 90 -4.15 14.19 2.29
CA VAL A 90 -2.87 14.89 2.41
C VAL A 90 -3.19 16.38 2.44
N ASP A 91 -2.82 17.02 3.54
CA ASP A 91 -2.88 18.47 3.68
C ASP A 91 -1.49 19.06 3.44
N THR A 92 -1.39 20.10 2.60
CA THR A 92 -0.21 20.95 2.57
C THR A 92 -0.34 21.97 3.68
N THR A 93 0.09 21.62 4.89
CA THR A 93 0.34 22.65 5.90
C THR A 93 1.61 23.41 5.50
N PRO A 94 1.59 24.76 5.47
CA PRO A 94 2.79 25.57 5.24
C PRO A 94 3.85 25.37 6.33
#